data_AF-A0A221KG40-F1
#
_entry.id   AF-A0A221KG40-F1
#
_cell.length_a   1.000
_cell.length_b   1.000
_cell.length_c   1.000
_cell.angle_alpha   90.00
_cell.angle_beta   90.00
_cell.angle_gamma   90.00
#
_symmetry.space_group_name_H-M   'P 1'
#
loop_
_entity.id
_entity.type
_entity.pdbx_description
1 polymer ?
#
loop_
_entity_poly.entity_id
_entity_poly.type
_entity_poly.pdbx_seq_one_letter_code
_entity_poly.pdbx_strand_id
1 'polypeptide(L)'
;MPRSTDTRQLTRETAERLVAAGQDAQALTVDAIYTEIRQGSRSTINDELKRWKLDQQRTDGLSTDLPPEAAQAMRELWHSAVTQAEQLFETRRAALLEATEAAQRQQAQAEQSLASAHSQLTQLQGERQQLHEQLAAQTQALLAQTTRGQTLEDSLHALQAEAQAQREQAQQQLDAQRQAHEQRLAELRQAQAEQETAWRADMARAAERLEAVQRHVMLQVAEAREAQKRAEQQASQHASRSERLGTELEALRLAHATQSAQLTHTQQVLLQAQAEQQRLGLELQQSREQLSAAQDDAVHPLRQRAQRRAERKAQTPAAAPPSSANKHKKSSPKAAS
;
A
#
# COMPACT_ATOMS: atom_id res chain seq x y z
N MET A 1 30.73 -34.22 122.19
CA MET A 1 30.35 -33.71 123.52
C MET A 1 29.86 -34.90 124.34
N PRO A 2 30.67 -35.52 125.21
CA PRO A 2 30.15 -36.57 126.07
C PRO A 2 29.08 -35.93 126.96
N ARG A 3 27.85 -36.43 126.84
CA ARG A 3 26.71 -36.01 127.64
C ARG A 3 27.13 -36.14 129.10
N SER A 4 26.96 -35.09 129.90
CA SER A 4 27.13 -35.16 131.35
C SER A 4 26.19 -36.25 131.86
N THR A 5 26.71 -37.47 132.04
CA THR A 5 25.89 -38.59 132.45
C THR A 5 25.26 -38.24 133.80
N ASP A 6 23.93 -38.27 133.84
CA ASP A 6 23.19 -37.88 135.03
C ASP A 6 23.62 -38.80 136.17
N THR A 7 24.15 -38.20 137.23
CA THR A 7 24.58 -38.93 138.43
C THR A 7 23.43 -39.80 138.96
N ARG A 8 22.17 -39.38 138.78
CA ARG A 8 20.99 -40.16 139.19
C ARG A 8 20.82 -41.42 138.36
N GLN A 9 20.93 -41.31 137.04
CA GLN A 9 20.80 -42.47 136.14
C GLN A 9 21.93 -43.48 136.40
N LEU A 10 23.17 -43.01 136.53
CA LEU A 10 24.30 -43.87 136.87
C LEU A 10 24.14 -44.54 138.25
N THR A 11 23.61 -43.81 139.24
CA THR A 11 23.32 -44.36 140.56
C THR A 11 22.32 -45.51 140.46
N ARG A 12 21.24 -45.36 139.68
CA ARG A 12 20.26 -46.43 139.44
C ARG A 12 20.86 -47.63 138.71
N GLU A 13 21.50 -47.41 137.57
CA GLU A 13 22.10 -48.49 136.77
C GLU A 13 23.17 -49.26 137.55
N THR A 14 23.93 -48.56 138.40
CA THR A 14 24.94 -49.18 139.26
C THR A 14 24.31 -49.97 140.40
N ALA A 15 23.28 -49.42 141.06
CA ALA A 15 22.55 -50.14 142.09
C ALA A 15 21.90 -51.42 141.54
N GLU A 16 21.26 -51.33 140.36
CA GLU A 16 20.67 -52.49 139.66
C GLU A 16 21.72 -53.54 139.33
N ARG A 17 22.88 -53.12 138.79
CA ARG A 17 23.98 -54.03 138.46
C ARG A 17 24.56 -54.72 139.69
N LEU A 18 24.72 -53.99 140.79
CA LEU A 18 25.25 -54.54 142.05
C LEU A 18 24.29 -55.56 142.68
N VAL A 19 22.98 -55.31 142.63
CA VAL A 19 21.98 -56.31 143.05
C VAL A 19 21.96 -57.52 142.11
N ALA A 20 22.03 -57.31 140.80
CA ALA A 20 22.13 -58.39 139.83
C ALA A 20 23.40 -59.25 140.02
N ALA A 21 24.48 -58.67 140.54
CA ALA A 21 25.70 -59.37 140.94
C ALA A 21 25.58 -60.12 142.29
N GLY A 22 24.41 -60.09 142.94
CA GLY A 22 24.10 -60.85 144.15
C GLY A 22 24.21 -60.06 145.46
N GLN A 23 24.39 -58.74 145.42
CA GLN A 23 24.31 -57.93 146.64
C GLN A 23 22.85 -57.69 147.05
N ASP A 24 22.58 -57.68 148.36
CA ASP A 24 21.25 -57.35 148.88
C ASP A 24 20.91 -55.87 148.63
N ALA A 25 19.74 -55.61 148.04
CA ALA A 25 19.18 -54.30 147.78
C ALA A 25 19.18 -53.39 149.03
N GLN A 26 18.95 -53.97 150.21
CA GLN A 26 18.92 -53.20 151.46
C GLN A 26 20.33 -52.86 151.98
N ALA A 27 21.31 -53.72 151.72
CA ALA A 27 22.69 -53.59 152.18
C ALA A 27 23.53 -52.60 151.34
N LEU A 28 23.05 -52.17 150.18
CA LEU A 28 23.71 -51.17 149.34
C LEU A 28 23.90 -49.83 150.07
N THR A 29 25.15 -49.37 150.17
CA THR A 29 25.50 -48.11 150.82
C THR A 29 25.90 -47.05 149.80
N VAL A 30 25.81 -45.78 150.21
CA VAL A 30 26.23 -44.63 149.39
C VAL A 30 27.70 -44.75 149.00
N ASP A 31 28.56 -45.23 149.90
CA ASP A 31 29.98 -45.40 149.61
C ASP A 31 30.24 -46.54 148.62
N ALA A 32 29.46 -47.63 148.65
CA ALA A 32 29.55 -48.71 147.65
C ALA A 32 29.18 -48.23 146.24
N ILE A 33 28.17 -47.36 146.12
CA ILE A 33 27.84 -46.72 144.84
C ILE A 33 28.93 -45.70 144.46
N TYR A 34 29.39 -44.90 145.42
CA TYR A 34 30.40 -43.86 145.18
C TYR A 34 31.76 -44.44 144.75
N THR A 35 32.14 -45.62 145.23
CA THR A 35 33.37 -46.30 144.81
C THR A 35 33.35 -46.68 143.33
N GLU A 36 32.17 -46.99 142.80
CA GLU A 36 31.97 -47.45 141.43
C GLU A 36 31.81 -46.29 140.45
N ILE A 37 30.95 -45.31 140.77
CA ILE A 37 30.70 -44.19 139.85
C ILE A 37 31.70 -43.03 140.02
N ARG A 38 32.31 -42.88 141.21
CA ARG A 38 33.28 -41.83 141.60
C ARG A 38 32.90 -40.39 141.18
N GLN A 39 31.60 -40.14 141.02
CA GLN A 39 31.04 -38.93 140.43
C GLN A 39 29.81 -38.49 141.22
N GLY A 40 29.60 -37.17 141.32
CA GLY A 40 28.45 -36.57 141.98
C GLY A 40 28.61 -36.38 143.49
N SER A 41 27.65 -35.72 144.13
CA SER A 41 27.67 -35.52 145.58
C SER A 41 27.08 -36.75 146.29
N ARG A 42 27.67 -37.10 147.44
CA ARG A 42 27.14 -38.18 148.31
C ARG A 42 25.67 -37.98 148.68
N SER A 43 25.18 -36.73 148.75
CA SER A 43 23.77 -36.43 149.01
C SER A 43 22.85 -36.83 147.85
N THR A 44 23.24 -36.52 146.60
CA THR A 44 22.45 -36.88 145.41
C THR A 44 22.39 -38.40 145.23
N ILE A 45 23.50 -39.09 145.51
CA ILE A 45 23.55 -40.55 145.49
C ILE A 45 22.67 -41.13 146.59
N ASN A 46 22.70 -40.57 147.80
CA ASN A 46 21.85 -41.02 148.91
C ASN A 46 20.36 -40.86 148.59
N ASP A 47 19.96 -39.72 148.03
CA ASP A 47 18.56 -39.44 147.71
C ASP A 47 18.04 -40.33 146.57
N GLU A 48 18.84 -40.55 145.53
CA GLU A 48 18.45 -41.44 144.43
C GLU A 48 18.48 -42.91 144.84
N LEU A 49 19.44 -43.32 145.66
CA LEU A 49 19.49 -44.68 146.21
C LEU A 49 18.29 -44.95 147.13
N LYS A 50 17.85 -43.97 147.93
CA LYS A 50 16.59 -44.08 148.70
C LYS A 50 15.38 -44.24 147.80
N ARG A 51 15.27 -43.45 146.73
CA ARG A 51 14.16 -43.56 145.75
C ARG A 51 14.16 -44.90 145.04
N TRP A 52 15.32 -45.32 144.55
CA TRP A 52 15.50 -46.62 143.92
C TRP A 52 15.15 -47.76 144.88
N LYS A 53 15.62 -47.74 146.14
CA LYS A 53 15.24 -48.74 147.14
C LYS A 53 13.73 -48.77 147.41
N LEU A 54 13.07 -47.61 147.42
CA LEU A 54 11.62 -47.53 147.59
C LEU A 54 10.86 -48.04 146.36
N ASP A 55 11.37 -47.77 145.16
CA ASP A 55 10.87 -48.34 143.91
C ASP A 55 11.06 -49.87 143.87
N GLN A 56 12.19 -50.39 144.36
CA GLN A 56 12.44 -51.83 144.53
C GLN A 56 11.47 -52.44 145.53
N GLN A 57 11.32 -51.86 146.73
CA GLN A 57 10.35 -52.33 147.72
C GLN A 57 8.92 -52.35 147.19
N ARG A 58 8.53 -51.35 146.40
CA ARG A 58 7.22 -51.33 145.75
C ARG A 58 7.09 -52.45 144.72
N THR A 59 8.14 -52.70 143.94
CA THR A 59 8.16 -53.75 142.91
C THR A 59 8.16 -55.15 143.54
N ASP A 60 8.97 -55.35 144.58
CA ASP A 60 9.01 -56.56 145.39
C ASP A 60 7.67 -56.80 146.05
N GLY A 61 7.05 -55.77 146.65
CA GLY A 61 5.72 -55.86 147.26
C GLY A 61 4.62 -56.26 146.27
N LEU A 62 4.61 -55.63 145.09
CA LEU A 62 3.70 -56.01 144.00
C LEU A 62 3.97 -57.42 143.46
N SER A 63 5.23 -57.88 143.53
CA SER A 63 5.62 -59.23 143.15
C SER A 63 5.32 -60.28 144.22
N THR A 64 5.31 -59.93 145.52
CA THR A 64 4.95 -60.84 146.62
C THR A 64 3.45 -60.94 146.83
N ASP A 65 2.69 -59.88 146.53
CA ASP A 65 1.24 -59.87 146.67
C ASP A 65 0.52 -60.57 145.50
N LEU A 66 1.22 -60.79 144.38
CA LEU A 66 0.65 -61.49 143.23
C LEU A 66 0.89 -63.01 143.36
N PRO A 67 -0.17 -63.83 143.37
CA PRO A 67 0.00 -65.28 143.36
C PRO A 67 0.87 -65.70 142.17
N PRO A 68 1.80 -66.66 142.35
CA PRO A 68 2.74 -67.05 141.30
C PRO A 68 2.02 -67.54 140.03
N GLU A 69 0.85 -68.18 140.19
CA GLU A 69 -0.03 -68.60 139.10
C GLU A 69 -0.60 -67.42 138.30
N ALA A 70 -1.03 -66.35 138.98
CA ALA A 70 -1.53 -65.13 138.33
C ALA A 70 -0.40 -64.38 137.61
N ALA A 71 0.78 -64.29 138.21
CA ALA A 71 1.97 -63.71 137.58
C ALA A 71 2.41 -64.49 136.34
N GLN A 72 2.34 -65.82 136.38
CA GLN A 72 2.62 -66.68 135.24
C GLN A 72 1.57 -66.51 134.13
N ALA A 73 0.27 -66.53 134.45
CA ALA A 73 -0.80 -66.31 133.49
C ALA A 73 -0.71 -64.93 132.79
N MET A 74 -0.36 -63.87 133.54
CA MET A 74 -0.15 -62.53 132.95
C MET A 74 1.06 -62.49 132.01
N ARG A 75 2.15 -63.18 132.34
CA ARG A 75 3.33 -63.30 131.45
C ARG A 75 3.00 -64.11 130.20
N GLU A 76 2.27 -65.20 130.32
CA GLU A 76 1.82 -66.02 129.19
C GLU A 76 0.85 -65.25 128.29
N LEU A 77 -0.10 -64.51 128.86
CA LEU A 77 -1.01 -63.64 128.12
C LEU A 77 -0.26 -62.51 127.39
N TRP A 78 0.67 -61.84 128.07
CA TRP A 78 1.51 -60.80 127.46
C TRP A 78 2.36 -61.37 126.32
N HIS A 79 3.01 -62.51 126.55
CA HIS A 79 3.80 -63.20 125.53
C HIS A 79 2.93 -63.52 124.30
N SER A 80 1.75 -64.13 124.51
CA SER A 80 0.80 -64.43 123.44
C SER A 80 0.33 -63.17 122.70
N ALA A 81 0.01 -62.09 123.42
CA ALA A 81 -0.40 -60.82 122.82
C ALA A 81 0.71 -60.18 121.97
N VAL A 82 1.96 -60.21 122.45
CA VAL A 82 3.13 -59.72 121.70
C VAL A 82 3.35 -60.58 120.45
N THR A 83 3.34 -61.90 120.57
CA THR A 83 3.50 -62.80 119.41
C THR A 83 2.39 -62.60 118.38
N GLN A 84 1.14 -62.44 118.81
CA GLN A 84 0.03 -62.14 117.90
C GLN A 84 0.17 -60.75 117.25
N ALA A 85 0.61 -59.74 118.00
CA ALA A 85 0.85 -58.40 117.47
C ALA A 85 1.98 -58.38 116.44
N GLU A 86 3.08 -59.10 116.69
CA GLU A 86 4.20 -59.27 115.76
C GLU A 86 3.75 -59.96 114.47
N GLN A 87 2.98 -61.05 114.57
CA GLN A 87 2.44 -61.75 113.40
C GLN A 87 1.50 -60.86 112.58
N LEU A 88 0.59 -60.14 113.24
CA LEU A 88 -0.32 -59.20 112.57
C LEU A 88 0.45 -58.04 111.95
N PHE A 89 1.49 -57.54 112.61
CA PHE A 89 2.34 -56.48 112.11
C PHE A 89 3.08 -56.93 110.85
N GLU A 90 3.74 -58.09 110.87
CA GLU A 90 4.45 -58.63 109.71
C GLU A 90 3.49 -58.93 108.55
N THR A 91 2.30 -59.46 108.83
CA THR A 91 1.27 -59.70 107.80
C THR A 91 0.81 -58.39 107.15
N ARG A 92 0.53 -57.35 107.97
CA ARG A 92 0.14 -56.03 107.46
C ARG A 92 1.28 -55.36 106.70
N ARG A 93 2.52 -55.50 107.18
CA ARG A 93 3.72 -54.96 106.54
C ARG A 93 3.92 -55.60 105.18
N ALA A 94 3.84 -56.93 105.07
CA ALA A 94 3.93 -57.65 103.80
C ALA A 94 2.83 -57.20 102.82
N ALA A 95 1.57 -57.14 103.27
CA ALA A 95 0.46 -56.68 102.44
C ALA A 95 0.62 -55.23 101.96
N LEU A 96 1.13 -54.33 102.80
CA LEU A 96 1.43 -52.95 102.40
C LEU A 96 2.57 -52.88 101.40
N LEU A 97 3.64 -53.65 101.58
CA LEU A 97 4.75 -53.71 100.63
C LEU A 97 4.26 -54.20 99.26
N GLU A 98 3.51 -55.31 99.22
CA GLU A 98 2.92 -55.82 97.98
C GLU A 98 1.99 -54.80 97.31
N ALA A 99 1.13 -54.12 98.08
CA ALA A 99 0.25 -53.08 97.55
C ALA A 99 1.04 -51.89 96.99
N THR A 100 2.11 -51.46 97.64
CA THR A 100 2.97 -50.38 97.14
C THR A 100 3.71 -50.77 95.87
N GLU A 101 4.23 -52.00 95.79
CA GLU A 101 4.88 -52.50 94.57
C GLU A 101 3.87 -52.61 93.42
N ALA A 102 2.66 -53.11 93.68
CA ALA A 102 1.60 -53.19 92.69
C ALA A 102 1.20 -51.79 92.18
N ALA A 103 1.04 -50.82 93.09
CA ALA A 103 0.76 -49.42 92.73
C ALA A 103 1.89 -48.80 91.90
N GLN A 104 3.15 -49.03 92.27
CA GLN A 104 4.32 -48.55 91.52
C GLN A 104 4.37 -49.16 90.12
N ARG A 105 4.08 -50.46 89.96
CA ARG A 105 4.01 -51.12 88.64
C ARG A 105 2.89 -50.53 87.79
N GLN A 106 1.71 -50.29 88.37
CA GLN A 106 0.59 -49.66 87.66
C GLN A 106 0.92 -48.23 87.24
N GLN A 107 1.56 -47.45 88.12
CA GLN A 107 2.01 -46.09 87.79
C GLN A 107 3.03 -46.10 86.65
N ALA A 108 4.05 -46.97 86.72
CA ALA A 108 5.05 -47.08 85.66
C ALA A 108 4.44 -47.48 84.31
N GLN A 109 3.47 -48.40 84.30
CA GLN A 109 2.72 -48.77 83.09
C GLN A 109 1.89 -47.60 82.55
N ALA A 110 1.22 -46.85 83.42
CA ALA A 110 0.45 -45.67 83.03
C ALA A 110 1.37 -44.58 82.44
N GLU A 111 2.50 -44.29 83.07
CA GLU A 111 3.50 -43.33 82.58
C GLU A 111 4.06 -43.74 81.21
N GLN A 112 4.37 -45.03 81.03
CA GLN A 112 4.84 -45.54 79.74
C GLN A 112 3.75 -45.43 78.65
N SER A 113 2.49 -45.72 78.99
CA SER A 113 1.36 -45.57 78.07
C SER A 113 1.16 -44.10 77.66
N LEU A 114 1.25 -43.17 78.62
CA LEU A 114 1.14 -41.72 78.36
C LEU A 114 2.29 -41.21 77.49
N ALA A 115 3.53 -41.65 77.76
CA ALA A 115 4.69 -41.30 76.96
C ALA A 115 4.53 -41.81 75.51
N SER A 116 4.03 -43.04 75.32
CA SER A 116 3.77 -43.60 74.00
C SER A 116 2.68 -42.84 73.24
N ALA A 117 1.57 -42.49 73.91
CA ALA A 117 0.49 -41.70 73.33
C ALA A 117 0.95 -40.28 72.97
N HIS A 118 1.78 -39.66 73.81
CA HIS A 118 2.35 -38.35 73.52
C HIS A 118 3.28 -38.38 72.30
N SER A 119 4.13 -39.41 72.18
CA SER A 119 4.97 -39.61 70.99
C SER A 119 4.15 -39.83 69.71
N GLN A 120 3.03 -40.55 69.79
CA GLN A 120 2.13 -40.74 68.65
C GLN A 120 1.45 -39.44 68.25
N LEU A 121 1.00 -38.63 69.23
CA LEU A 121 0.40 -37.33 68.96
C LEU A 121 1.38 -36.37 68.30
N THR A 122 2.63 -36.30 68.75
CA THR A 122 3.65 -35.44 68.13
C THR A 122 3.98 -35.91 66.71
N GLN A 123 4.05 -37.22 66.47
CA GLN A 123 4.25 -37.77 65.13
C GLN A 123 3.08 -37.39 64.20
N LEU A 124 1.83 -37.64 64.62
CA LEU A 124 0.64 -37.31 63.83
C LEU A 124 0.51 -35.80 63.58
N GLN A 125 0.90 -34.97 64.54
CA GLN A 125 0.97 -33.52 64.36
C GLN A 125 2.00 -33.12 63.31
N GLY A 126 3.17 -33.75 63.29
CA GLY A 126 4.19 -33.56 62.28
C GLY A 126 3.71 -34.00 60.88
N GLU A 127 3.11 -35.19 60.77
CA GLU A 127 2.54 -35.69 59.52
C GLU A 127 1.44 -34.74 58.98
N ARG A 128 0.56 -34.25 59.85
CA ARG A 128 -0.47 -33.28 59.48
C ARG A 128 0.12 -31.95 59.00
N GLN A 129 1.19 -31.46 59.63
CA GLN A 129 1.88 -30.24 59.19
C GLN A 129 2.51 -30.44 57.81
N GLN A 130 3.20 -31.57 57.59
CA GLN A 130 3.78 -31.90 56.29
C GLN A 130 2.71 -31.99 55.19
N LEU A 131 1.58 -32.63 55.46
CA LEU A 131 0.46 -32.69 54.52
C LEU A 131 -0.13 -31.30 54.23
N HIS A 132 -0.24 -30.44 55.23
CA HIS A 132 -0.68 -29.05 55.04
C HIS A 132 0.29 -28.26 54.16
N GLU A 133 1.59 -28.39 54.39
CA GLU A 133 2.62 -27.73 53.57
C GLU A 133 2.60 -28.24 52.13
N GLN A 134 2.47 -29.55 51.92
CA GLN A 134 2.34 -30.15 50.59
C GLN A 134 1.07 -29.66 49.88
N LEU A 135 -0.07 -29.59 50.58
CA LEU A 135 -1.32 -29.10 50.01
C LEU A 135 -1.23 -27.62 49.67
N ALA A 136 -0.61 -26.81 50.53
CA ALA A 136 -0.36 -25.39 50.25
C ALA A 136 0.54 -25.20 49.02
N ALA A 137 1.62 -25.97 48.91
CA ALA A 137 2.53 -25.93 47.76
C ALA A 137 1.83 -26.36 46.46
N GLN A 138 1.03 -27.43 46.49
CA GLN A 138 0.24 -27.87 45.34
C GLN A 138 -0.81 -26.82 44.93
N THR A 139 -1.48 -26.20 45.90
CA THR A 139 -2.47 -25.14 45.63
C THR A 139 -1.80 -23.93 44.98
N GLN A 140 -0.63 -23.51 45.47
CA GLN A 140 0.15 -22.44 44.85
C GLN A 140 0.62 -22.80 43.44
N ALA A 141 1.07 -24.03 43.23
CA ALA A 141 1.48 -24.51 41.90
C ALA A 141 0.31 -24.52 40.91
N LEU A 142 -0.88 -24.96 41.33
CA LEU A 142 -2.09 -24.93 40.52
C LEU A 142 -2.49 -23.50 40.18
N LEU A 143 -2.51 -22.59 41.15
CA LEU A 143 -2.79 -21.17 40.89
C LEU A 143 -1.80 -20.57 39.91
N ALA A 144 -0.50 -20.86 40.05
CA ALA A 144 0.53 -20.40 39.11
C ALA A 144 0.36 -20.99 37.70
N GLN A 145 -0.11 -22.23 37.57
CA GLN A 145 -0.44 -22.81 36.26
C GLN A 145 -1.67 -22.16 35.65
N THR A 146 -2.73 -21.91 36.44
CA THR A 146 -3.94 -21.24 35.96
C THR A 146 -3.65 -19.82 35.50
N THR A 147 -2.86 -19.05 36.26
CA THR A 147 -2.48 -17.69 35.84
C THR A 147 -1.61 -17.71 34.59
N ARG A 148 -0.65 -18.65 34.46
CA ARG A 148 0.10 -18.85 33.22
C ARG A 148 -0.82 -19.20 32.05
N GLY A 149 -1.79 -20.08 32.25
CA GLY A 149 -2.80 -20.43 31.26
C GLY A 149 -3.58 -19.21 30.78
N GLN A 150 -4.11 -18.41 31.71
CA GLN A 150 -4.82 -17.16 31.41
C GLN A 150 -3.94 -16.17 30.63
N THR A 151 -2.69 -15.96 31.05
CA THR A 151 -1.78 -15.07 30.30
C THR A 151 -1.49 -15.56 28.88
N LEU A 152 -1.43 -16.88 28.67
CA LEU A 152 -1.26 -17.45 27.33
C LEU A 152 -2.53 -17.28 26.49
N GLU A 153 -3.72 -17.52 27.06
CA GLU A 153 -5.00 -17.27 26.41
C GLU A 153 -5.16 -15.81 25.99
N ASP A 154 -4.85 -14.87 26.89
CA ASP A 154 -4.85 -13.44 26.59
C ASP A 154 -3.87 -13.09 25.46
N SER A 155 -2.67 -13.68 25.48
CA SER A 155 -1.67 -13.48 24.42
C SER A 155 -2.12 -14.05 23.07
N LEU A 156 -2.82 -15.20 23.07
CA LEU A 156 -3.37 -15.80 21.87
C LEU A 156 -4.50 -14.95 21.30
N HIS A 157 -5.37 -14.42 22.15
CA HIS A 157 -6.42 -13.50 21.73
C HIS A 157 -5.85 -12.19 21.16
N ALA A 158 -4.81 -11.63 21.78
CA ALA A 158 -4.11 -10.45 21.26
C ALA A 158 -3.49 -10.73 19.87
N LEU A 159 -2.77 -11.84 19.73
CA LEU A 159 -2.17 -12.24 18.45
C LEU A 159 -3.24 -12.50 17.36
N GLN A 160 -4.37 -13.09 17.73
CA GLN A 160 -5.50 -13.28 16.81
C GLN A 160 -6.08 -11.95 16.34
N ALA A 161 -6.28 -10.98 17.25
CA ALA A 161 -6.75 -9.65 16.91
C ALA A 161 -5.76 -8.90 16.01
N GLU A 162 -4.46 -8.97 16.31
CA GLU A 162 -3.41 -8.40 15.46
C GLU A 162 -3.40 -9.03 14.06
N ALA A 163 -3.50 -10.35 13.96
CA ALA A 163 -3.55 -11.04 12.67
C ALA A 163 -4.80 -10.68 11.86
N GLN A 164 -5.96 -10.49 12.52
CA GLN A 164 -7.18 -10.01 11.87
C GLN A 164 -7.01 -8.57 11.36
N ALA A 165 -6.49 -7.66 12.19
CA ALA A 165 -6.22 -6.28 11.80
C ALA A 165 -5.25 -6.19 10.62
N GLN A 166 -4.18 -7.00 10.61
CA GLN A 166 -3.24 -7.07 9.49
C GLN A 166 -3.89 -7.59 8.21
N ARG A 167 -4.78 -8.60 8.31
CA ARG A 167 -5.53 -9.11 7.14
C ARG A 167 -6.49 -8.06 6.59
N GLU A 168 -7.21 -7.35 7.45
CA GLU A 168 -8.10 -6.26 7.05
C GLU A 168 -7.33 -5.13 6.38
N GLN A 169 -6.19 -4.73 6.95
CA GLN A 169 -5.33 -3.71 6.37
C GLN A 169 -4.77 -4.13 5.02
N ALA A 170 -4.29 -5.38 4.88
CA ALA A 170 -3.79 -5.91 3.61
C ALA A 170 -4.91 -5.98 2.56
N GLN A 171 -6.12 -6.38 2.95
CA GLN A 171 -7.28 -6.41 2.06
C GLN A 171 -7.66 -5.00 1.58
N GLN A 172 -7.71 -4.02 2.48
CA GLN A 172 -7.97 -2.62 2.14
C GLN A 172 -6.91 -2.06 1.19
N GLN A 173 -5.63 -2.36 1.41
CA GLN A 173 -4.54 -1.94 0.52
C GLN A 173 -4.68 -2.55 -0.88
N LEU A 174 -5.01 -3.84 -0.95
CA LEU A 174 -5.21 -4.55 -2.21
C LEU A 174 -6.43 -4.03 -2.97
N ASP A 175 -7.53 -3.73 -2.29
CA ASP A 175 -8.72 -3.14 -2.92
C ASP A 175 -8.46 -1.71 -3.40
N ALA A 176 -7.72 -0.90 -2.63
CA ALA A 176 -7.29 0.43 -3.06
C ALA A 176 -6.38 0.37 -4.30
N GLN A 177 -5.44 -0.57 -4.35
CA GLN A 177 -4.59 -0.79 -5.53
C GLN A 177 -5.42 -1.23 -6.74
N ARG A 178 -6.37 -2.15 -6.57
CA ARG A 178 -7.28 -2.58 -7.64
C ARG A 178 -8.07 -1.41 -8.20
N GLN A 179 -8.68 -0.60 -7.34
CA GLN A 179 -9.43 0.59 -7.76
C GLN A 179 -8.53 1.58 -8.53
N ALA A 180 -7.31 1.84 -8.04
CA ALA A 180 -6.36 2.71 -8.74
C ALA A 180 -5.96 2.15 -10.11
N HIS A 181 -5.78 0.83 -10.23
CA HIS A 181 -5.49 0.18 -11.51
C HIS A 181 -6.69 0.24 -12.47
N GLU A 182 -7.90 -0.01 -11.98
CA GLU A 182 -9.14 0.09 -12.77
C GLU A 182 -9.34 1.51 -13.30
N GLN A 183 -9.11 2.53 -12.46
CA GLN A 183 -9.16 3.93 -12.87
C GLN A 183 -8.13 4.24 -13.97
N ARG A 184 -6.86 3.85 -13.78
CA ARG A 184 -5.82 4.05 -14.82
C ARG A 184 -6.15 3.33 -16.13
N LEU A 185 -6.71 2.12 -16.06
CA LEU A 185 -7.15 1.40 -17.25
C LEU A 185 -8.32 2.10 -17.95
N ALA A 186 -9.26 2.65 -17.19
CA ALA A 186 -10.36 3.45 -17.75
C ALA A 186 -9.84 4.73 -18.43
N GLU A 187 -8.95 5.47 -17.77
CA GLU A 187 -8.30 6.66 -18.32
C GLU A 187 -7.54 6.35 -19.62
N LEU A 188 -6.74 5.28 -19.64
CA LEU A 188 -6.01 4.85 -20.84
C LEU A 188 -6.95 4.47 -21.98
N ARG A 189 -8.04 3.74 -21.69
CA ARG A 189 -9.05 3.39 -22.70
C ARG A 189 -9.75 4.62 -23.25
N GLN A 190 -10.07 5.59 -22.39
CA GLN A 190 -10.66 6.86 -22.82
C GLN A 190 -9.70 7.64 -23.73
N ALA A 191 -8.44 7.79 -23.31
CA ALA A 191 -7.42 8.47 -24.12
C ALA A 191 -7.19 7.77 -25.48
N GLN A 192 -7.20 6.44 -25.52
CA GLN A 192 -7.12 5.68 -26.77
C GLN A 192 -8.35 5.92 -27.66
N ALA A 193 -9.56 5.90 -27.10
CA ALA A 193 -10.78 6.19 -27.85
C ALA A 193 -10.79 7.63 -28.42
N GLU A 194 -10.29 8.61 -27.65
CA GLU A 194 -10.12 9.99 -28.10
C GLU A 194 -9.09 10.09 -29.25
N GLN A 195 -7.96 9.39 -29.14
CA GLN A 195 -6.97 9.31 -30.23
C GLN A 195 -7.52 8.63 -31.48
N GLU A 196 -8.24 7.52 -31.34
CA GLU A 196 -8.86 6.81 -32.48
C GLU A 196 -9.90 7.69 -33.18
N THR A 197 -10.73 8.42 -32.42
CA THR A 197 -11.73 9.33 -33.01
C THR A 197 -11.07 10.51 -33.72
N ALA A 198 -10.03 11.10 -33.15
CA ALA A 198 -9.22 12.14 -33.79
C ALA A 198 -8.56 11.62 -35.08
N TRP A 199 -7.94 10.43 -35.04
CA TRP A 199 -7.34 9.79 -36.21
C TRP A 199 -8.37 9.53 -37.31
N ARG A 200 -9.55 9.00 -36.97
CA ARG A 200 -10.63 8.78 -37.94
C ARG A 200 -11.10 10.09 -38.57
N ALA A 201 -11.19 11.17 -37.80
CA ALA A 201 -11.51 12.49 -38.33
C ALA A 201 -10.41 13.02 -39.26
N ASP A 202 -9.13 12.81 -38.95
CA ASP A 202 -8.01 13.16 -39.83
C ASP A 202 -8.02 12.36 -41.14
N MET A 203 -8.28 11.06 -41.07
CA MET A 203 -8.42 10.21 -42.26
C MET A 203 -9.60 10.64 -43.13
N ALA A 204 -10.76 10.98 -42.53
CA ALA A 204 -11.90 11.51 -43.25
C ALA A 204 -11.56 12.83 -43.96
N ARG A 205 -10.90 13.77 -43.25
CA ARG A 205 -10.45 15.04 -43.84
C ARG A 205 -9.44 14.85 -44.97
N ALA A 206 -8.52 13.90 -44.83
CA ALA A 206 -7.55 13.57 -45.89
C ALA A 206 -8.25 12.95 -47.11
N ALA A 207 -9.22 12.05 -46.89
CA ALA A 207 -10.04 11.47 -47.95
C ALA A 207 -10.84 12.54 -48.70
N GLU A 208 -11.52 13.46 -48.00
CA GLU A 208 -12.24 14.58 -48.60
C GLU A 208 -11.32 15.48 -49.45
N ARG A 209 -10.11 15.76 -48.97
CA ARG A 209 -9.11 16.53 -49.73
C ARG A 209 -8.66 15.79 -50.99
N LEU A 210 -8.41 14.48 -50.91
CA LEU A 210 -8.05 13.67 -52.08
C LEU A 210 -9.19 13.62 -53.10
N GLU A 211 -10.43 13.44 -52.66
CA GLU A 211 -11.60 13.48 -53.54
C GLU A 211 -11.82 14.86 -54.18
N ALA A 212 -11.56 15.95 -53.45
CA ALA A 212 -11.62 17.31 -53.98
C ALA A 212 -10.53 17.56 -55.02
N VAL A 213 -9.29 17.13 -54.75
CA VAL A 213 -8.17 17.19 -55.71
C VAL A 213 -8.48 16.35 -56.94
N GLN A 214 -8.96 15.12 -56.78
CA GLN A 214 -9.36 14.26 -57.89
C GLN A 214 -10.45 14.91 -58.74
N ARG A 215 -11.50 15.48 -58.12
CA ARG A 215 -12.56 16.22 -58.83
C ARG A 215 -12.00 17.42 -59.59
N HIS A 216 -11.11 18.20 -58.96
CA HIS A 216 -10.48 19.35 -59.60
C HIS A 216 -9.61 18.94 -60.78
N VAL A 217 -8.79 17.90 -60.65
CA VAL A 217 -7.97 17.35 -61.74
C VAL A 217 -8.85 16.86 -62.88
N MET A 218 -9.94 16.14 -62.59
CA MET A 218 -10.90 15.70 -63.62
C MET A 218 -11.52 16.89 -64.37
N LEU A 219 -11.86 17.96 -63.65
CA LEU A 219 -12.38 19.20 -64.25
C LEU A 219 -11.32 19.93 -65.08
N GLN A 220 -10.10 20.09 -64.59
CA GLN A 220 -8.99 20.67 -65.36
C GLN A 220 -8.67 19.86 -66.62
N VAL A 221 -8.72 18.53 -66.56
CA VAL A 221 -8.54 17.66 -67.74
C VAL A 221 -9.69 17.85 -68.73
N ALA A 222 -10.94 18.00 -68.26
CA ALA A 222 -12.08 18.30 -69.13
C ALA A 222 -11.94 19.68 -69.79
N GLU A 223 -11.60 20.72 -69.03
CA GLU A 223 -11.35 22.07 -69.52
C GLU A 223 -10.18 22.11 -70.51
N ALA A 224 -9.07 21.41 -70.22
CA ALA A 224 -7.93 21.29 -71.13
C ALA A 224 -8.33 20.59 -72.43
N ARG A 225 -9.15 19.53 -72.37
CA ARG A 225 -9.71 18.86 -73.55
C ARG A 225 -10.63 19.77 -74.36
N GLU A 226 -11.47 20.58 -73.70
CA GLU A 226 -12.31 21.56 -74.40
C GLU A 226 -11.48 22.67 -75.04
N ALA A 227 -10.49 23.21 -74.32
CA ALA A 227 -9.56 24.20 -74.84
C ALA A 227 -8.78 23.64 -76.03
N GLN A 228 -8.31 22.40 -75.94
CA GLN A 228 -7.68 21.69 -77.06
C GLN A 228 -8.63 21.56 -78.25
N LYS A 229 -9.88 21.13 -78.04
CA LYS A 229 -10.89 21.06 -79.13
C LYS A 229 -11.15 22.43 -79.75
N ARG A 230 -11.24 23.50 -78.96
CA ARG A 230 -11.41 24.88 -79.46
C ARG A 230 -10.18 25.31 -80.28
N ALA A 231 -8.98 25.00 -79.82
CA ALA A 231 -7.74 25.27 -80.54
C ALA A 231 -7.67 24.49 -81.87
N GLU A 232 -8.06 23.20 -81.87
CA GLU A 232 -8.18 22.38 -83.09
C GLU A 232 -9.23 22.92 -84.07
N GLN A 233 -10.37 23.40 -83.57
CA GLN A 233 -11.40 24.07 -84.39
C GLN A 233 -10.88 25.39 -84.99
N GLN A 234 -10.18 26.21 -84.20
CA GLN A 234 -9.55 27.43 -84.72
C GLN A 234 -8.45 27.11 -85.73
N ALA A 235 -7.61 26.11 -85.47
CA ALA A 235 -6.57 25.66 -86.39
C ALA A 235 -7.15 25.14 -87.71
N SER A 236 -8.23 24.36 -87.67
CA SER A 236 -8.94 23.90 -88.89
C SER A 236 -9.65 25.04 -89.63
N GLN A 237 -10.22 26.02 -88.93
CA GLN A 237 -10.74 27.24 -89.55
C GLN A 237 -9.64 28.04 -90.24
N HIS A 238 -8.50 28.27 -89.57
CA HIS A 238 -7.34 28.94 -90.15
C HIS A 238 -6.79 28.16 -91.35
N ALA A 239 -6.70 26.83 -91.27
CA ALA A 239 -6.31 25.97 -92.37
C ALA A 239 -7.27 26.13 -93.56
N SER A 240 -8.58 26.02 -93.35
CA SER A 240 -9.58 26.21 -94.42
C SER A 240 -9.57 27.62 -95.02
N ARG A 241 -9.32 28.66 -94.21
CA ARG A 241 -9.17 30.04 -94.69
C ARG A 241 -7.88 30.21 -95.49
N SER A 242 -6.78 29.61 -95.04
CA SER A 242 -5.52 29.62 -95.77
C SER A 242 -5.63 28.87 -97.10
N GLU A 243 -6.37 27.77 -97.13
CA GLU A 243 -6.68 27.02 -98.34
C GLU A 243 -7.55 27.86 -99.29
N ARG A 244 -8.63 28.49 -98.78
CA ARG A 244 -9.45 29.43 -99.57
C ARG A 244 -8.62 30.58 -100.14
N LEU A 245 -7.84 31.27 -99.31
CA LEU A 245 -6.94 32.34 -99.76
C LEU A 245 -5.89 31.82 -100.76
N GLY A 246 -5.42 30.58 -100.60
CA GLY A 246 -4.57 29.88 -101.56
C GLY A 246 -5.27 29.71 -102.91
N THR A 247 -6.49 29.18 -102.92
CA THR A 247 -7.31 29.04 -104.14
C THR A 247 -7.67 30.39 -104.76
N GLU A 248 -7.95 31.43 -103.96
CA GLU A 248 -8.21 32.79 -104.43
C GLU A 248 -6.94 33.42 -105.04
N LEU A 249 -5.78 33.23 -104.42
CA LEU A 249 -4.50 33.66 -104.98
C LEU A 249 -4.18 32.92 -106.28
N GLU A 250 -4.45 31.62 -106.37
CA GLU A 250 -4.32 30.85 -107.62
C GLU A 250 -5.28 31.36 -108.70
N ALA A 251 -6.55 31.62 -108.36
CA ALA A 251 -7.54 32.20 -109.25
C ALA A 251 -7.14 33.61 -109.72
N LEU A 252 -6.63 34.46 -108.82
CA LEU A 252 -6.11 35.79 -109.15
C LEU A 252 -4.85 35.71 -110.00
N ARG A 253 -3.95 34.76 -109.75
CA ARG A 253 -2.78 34.52 -110.60
C ARG A 253 -3.19 34.09 -112.00
N LEU A 254 -4.16 33.19 -112.13
CA LEU A 254 -4.75 32.79 -113.40
C LEU A 254 -5.44 33.97 -114.10
N ALA A 255 -6.27 34.73 -113.38
CA ALA A 255 -6.96 35.91 -113.92
C ALA A 255 -5.96 36.97 -114.39
N HIS A 256 -4.92 37.27 -113.61
CA HIS A 256 -3.85 38.18 -113.99
C HIS A 256 -3.06 37.65 -115.20
N ALA A 257 -2.78 36.34 -115.28
CA ALA A 257 -2.16 35.73 -116.45
C ALA A 257 -3.06 35.83 -117.70
N THR A 258 -4.38 35.69 -117.56
CA THR A 258 -5.31 35.90 -118.68
C THR A 258 -5.42 37.37 -119.09
N GLN A 259 -5.42 38.29 -118.13
CA GLN A 259 -5.48 39.74 -118.39
C GLN A 259 -4.18 40.23 -119.03
N SER A 260 -3.02 39.73 -118.59
CA SER A 260 -1.74 40.04 -119.24
C SER A 260 -1.69 39.47 -120.67
N ALA A 261 -2.20 38.26 -120.90
CA ALA A 261 -2.36 37.70 -122.25
C ALA A 261 -3.33 38.52 -123.13
N GLN A 262 -4.41 39.07 -122.57
CA GLN A 262 -5.32 39.97 -123.29
C GLN A 262 -4.69 41.32 -123.59
N LEU A 263 -3.91 41.90 -122.66
CA LEU A 263 -3.20 43.15 -122.89
C LEU A 263 -2.09 43.00 -123.94
N THR A 264 -1.36 41.89 -123.92
CA THR A 264 -0.37 41.60 -124.97
C THR A 264 -1.05 41.37 -126.33
N HIS A 265 -2.20 40.68 -126.36
CA HIS A 265 -2.97 40.50 -127.57
C HIS A 265 -3.53 41.83 -128.12
N THR A 266 -4.11 42.68 -127.28
CA THR A 266 -4.62 44.00 -127.70
C THR A 266 -3.48 44.93 -128.15
N GLN A 267 -2.31 44.90 -127.49
CA GLN A 267 -1.12 45.60 -127.98
C GLN A 267 -0.70 45.10 -129.37
N GLN A 268 -0.71 43.78 -129.61
CA GLN A 268 -0.38 43.23 -130.92
C GLN A 268 -1.39 43.67 -131.99
N VAL A 269 -2.69 43.66 -131.70
CA VAL A 269 -3.74 44.14 -132.61
C VAL A 269 -3.59 45.64 -132.88
N LEU A 270 -3.24 46.43 -131.87
CA LEU A 270 -3.05 47.88 -132.03
C LEU A 270 -1.82 48.21 -132.88
N LEU A 271 -0.73 47.44 -132.72
CA LEU A 271 0.45 47.52 -133.59
C LEU A 271 0.11 47.11 -135.04
N GLN A 272 -0.74 46.09 -135.24
CA GLN A 272 -1.23 45.70 -136.56
C GLN A 272 -2.09 46.79 -137.20
N ALA A 273 -3.03 47.38 -136.45
CA ALA A 273 -3.87 48.48 -136.92
C ALA A 273 -3.06 49.75 -137.25
N GLN A 274 -1.99 50.05 -136.49
CA GLN A 274 -1.07 51.14 -136.82
C GLN A 274 -0.29 50.89 -138.11
N ALA A 275 0.14 49.64 -138.36
CA ALA A 275 0.78 49.27 -139.62
C ALA A 275 -0.19 49.42 -140.82
N GLU A 276 -1.46 49.05 -140.65
CA GLU A 276 -2.50 49.26 -141.66
C GLU A 276 -2.79 50.74 -141.91
N GLN A 277 -2.81 51.58 -140.86
CA GLN A 277 -3.02 53.01 -141.00
C GLN A 277 -1.90 53.71 -141.78
N GLN A 278 -0.64 53.28 -141.58
CA GLN A 278 0.50 53.77 -142.35
C GLN A 278 0.40 53.34 -143.82
N ARG A 279 -0.08 52.13 -144.09
CA ARG A 279 -0.28 51.61 -145.45
C ARG A 279 -1.37 52.39 -146.21
N LEU A 280 -2.51 52.67 -145.57
CA LEU A 280 -3.58 53.50 -146.13
C LEU A 280 -3.17 54.97 -146.29
N GLY A 281 -2.29 55.48 -145.44
CA GLY A 281 -1.72 56.82 -145.57
C GLY A 281 -0.87 57.00 -146.84
N LEU A 282 -0.12 55.97 -147.22
CA LEU A 282 0.66 55.96 -148.47
C LEU A 282 -0.25 55.89 -149.71
N GLU A 283 -1.35 55.12 -149.64
CA GLU A 283 -2.33 55.01 -150.73
C GLU A 283 -3.12 56.33 -150.95
N LEU A 284 -3.39 57.08 -149.88
CA LEU A 284 -4.01 58.42 -149.97
C LEU A 284 -3.08 59.50 -150.55
N GLN A 285 -1.76 59.39 -150.37
CA GLN A 285 -0.81 60.31 -151.01
C GLN A 285 -0.69 60.03 -152.51
N GLN A 286 -0.63 58.75 -152.91
CA GLN A 286 -0.58 58.37 -154.32
C GLN A 286 -1.84 58.75 -155.11
N SER A 287 -3.02 58.67 -154.50
CA SER A 287 -4.28 59.11 -155.12
C SER A 287 -4.40 60.64 -155.22
N ARG A 288 -3.73 61.38 -154.34
CA ARG A 288 -3.72 62.86 -154.36
C ARG A 288 -2.80 63.43 -155.44
N GLU A 289 -1.69 62.77 -155.73
CA GLU A 289 -0.77 63.11 -156.84
C GLU A 289 -1.39 62.79 -158.22
N GLN A 290 -2.27 61.80 -158.30
CA GLN A 290 -3.01 61.47 -159.54
C GLN A 290 -4.12 62.49 -159.88
N LEU A 291 -4.65 63.23 -158.89
CA LEU A 291 -5.67 64.27 -159.08
C LEU A 291 -5.08 65.64 -159.49
N SER A 292 -3.82 65.93 -159.17
CA SER A 292 -3.13 67.15 -159.63
C SER A 292 -2.71 67.12 -161.10
N ALA A 293 -2.57 65.93 -161.70
CA ALA A 293 -2.17 65.78 -163.11
C ALA A 293 -3.35 65.91 -164.12
N ALA A 294 -4.61 65.90 -163.66
CA ALA A 294 -5.80 65.90 -164.51
C ALA A 294 -6.53 67.26 -164.60
N GLN A 295 -6.10 68.29 -163.84
CA GLN A 295 -6.74 69.61 -163.82
C GLN A 295 -6.02 70.69 -164.66
N ASP A 296 -4.83 70.42 -165.19
CA ASP A 296 -4.06 71.34 -166.04
C ASP A 296 -4.34 71.23 -167.56
N ASP A 297 -5.16 70.25 -168.01
CA ASP A 297 -5.34 69.92 -169.44
C ASP A 297 -6.63 70.46 -170.12
N ALA A 298 -7.47 71.28 -169.45
CA ALA A 298 -8.81 71.61 -169.99
C ALA A 298 -9.10 73.05 -170.43
N VAL A 299 -8.42 74.14 -170.01
CA VAL A 299 -8.83 75.50 -170.46
C VAL A 299 -7.70 76.57 -170.52
N HIS A 300 -6.60 76.29 -171.22
CA HIS A 300 -5.64 77.32 -171.68
C HIS A 300 -5.74 77.74 -173.19
N PRO A 301 -6.53 77.13 -174.10
CA PRO A 301 -6.54 77.59 -175.50
C PRO A 301 -7.81 78.36 -175.92
N LEU A 302 -8.30 79.31 -175.12
CA LEU A 302 -9.27 80.33 -175.58
C LEU A 302 -8.92 81.76 -175.16
N ARG A 303 -7.62 82.06 -174.94
CA ARG A 303 -7.14 83.41 -174.60
C ARG A 303 -6.30 84.13 -175.66
N GLN A 304 -6.09 83.57 -176.86
CA GLN A 304 -5.21 84.22 -177.86
C GLN A 304 -5.75 84.32 -179.30
N ARG A 305 -7.04 84.04 -179.57
CA ARG A 305 -7.50 83.97 -180.97
C ARG A 305 -8.76 84.76 -181.36
N ALA A 306 -9.15 85.81 -180.63
CA ALA A 306 -10.24 86.66 -181.13
C ALA A 306 -10.25 88.12 -180.61
N GLN A 307 -9.09 88.79 -180.56
CA GLN A 307 -9.06 90.26 -180.62
C GLN A 307 -7.92 90.73 -181.54
N ARG A 308 -8.05 90.42 -182.84
CA ARG A 308 -7.71 91.34 -183.95
C ARG A 308 -8.58 91.06 -185.19
N ARG A 309 -9.88 90.86 -184.99
CA ARG A 309 -10.88 91.14 -186.04
C ARG A 309 -12.21 91.49 -185.38
N ALA A 310 -12.66 92.71 -185.62
CA ALA A 310 -13.88 93.35 -185.15
C ALA A 310 -13.84 93.79 -183.66
N GLU A 311 -13.71 95.06 -183.28
CA GLU A 311 -14.16 96.27 -184.00
C GLU A 311 -15.53 96.09 -184.64
N ARG A 312 -16.55 95.96 -183.79
CA ARG A 312 -17.77 96.77 -183.95
C ARG A 312 -18.68 96.60 -182.75
N LYS A 313 -18.88 97.75 -182.09
CA LYS A 313 -20.05 98.17 -181.32
C LYS A 313 -20.38 97.33 -180.08
N ALA A 314 -20.69 97.90 -178.94
CA ALA A 314 -20.78 99.28 -178.49
C ALA A 314 -21.15 99.15 -177.00
N GLN A 315 -20.60 100.04 -176.17
CA GLN A 315 -21.33 100.71 -175.08
C GLN A 315 -21.83 99.77 -173.94
N THR A 316 -21.58 99.99 -172.65
CA THR A 316 -21.47 101.23 -171.86
C THR A 316 -21.23 100.77 -170.39
N PRO A 317 -21.00 101.65 -169.41
CA PRO A 317 -19.71 101.67 -168.71
C PRO A 317 -19.89 101.62 -167.17
N ALA A 318 -18.86 102.12 -166.48
CA ALA A 318 -18.95 102.80 -165.18
C ALA A 318 -19.21 101.89 -163.96
N ALA A 319 -18.75 102.20 -162.76
CA ALA A 319 -17.82 103.17 -162.23
C ALA A 319 -17.69 102.83 -160.74
N ALA A 320 -16.52 103.12 -160.16
CA ALA A 320 -16.36 103.79 -158.87
C ALA A 320 -16.96 103.15 -157.56
N PRO A 321 -16.49 103.61 -156.38
CA PRO A 321 -16.45 102.86 -155.10
C PRO A 321 -17.65 103.27 -154.19
N PRO A 322 -17.65 103.22 -152.82
CA PRO A 322 -16.75 102.65 -151.79
C PRO A 322 -17.46 101.90 -150.60
N SER A 323 -16.69 101.55 -149.56
CA SER A 323 -17.00 101.74 -148.11
C SER A 323 -17.98 100.82 -147.31
N SER A 324 -17.37 100.08 -146.37
CA SER A 324 -17.57 99.98 -144.89
C SER A 324 -18.78 99.31 -144.17
N ALA A 325 -18.43 98.74 -142.99
CA ALA A 325 -19.21 98.34 -141.80
C ALA A 325 -20.14 97.11 -141.92
N ASN A 326 -20.30 96.19 -140.95
CA ASN A 326 -20.35 96.26 -139.47
C ASN A 326 -20.15 94.83 -138.88
N LYS A 327 -19.33 94.58 -137.84
CA LYS A 327 -19.68 94.31 -136.40
C LYS A 327 -20.94 93.43 -136.18
N HIS A 328 -21.08 92.50 -135.23
CA HIS A 328 -20.48 92.09 -133.94
C HIS A 328 -21.28 90.79 -133.56
N LYS A 329 -20.95 89.84 -132.66
CA LYS A 329 -20.42 89.91 -131.28
C LYS A 329 -20.27 88.46 -130.74
N LYS A 330 -19.20 88.23 -129.96
CA LYS A 330 -19.09 87.52 -128.64
C LYS A 330 -19.62 86.08 -128.47
N SER A 331 -18.97 85.17 -127.73
CA SER A 331 -17.85 85.28 -126.79
C SER A 331 -17.38 83.88 -126.31
N SER A 332 -16.07 83.73 -126.07
CA SER A 332 -15.44 82.83 -125.06
C SER A 332 -15.93 83.18 -123.63
N PRO A 333 -15.41 82.64 -122.49
CA PRO A 333 -14.23 81.79 -122.25
C PRO A 333 -14.54 80.71 -121.16
N LYS A 334 -13.66 80.04 -120.40
CA LYS A 334 -12.21 80.00 -120.07
C LYS A 334 -12.05 78.68 -119.26
N ALA A 335 -11.02 77.85 -119.46
CA ALA A 335 -9.76 77.79 -118.67
C ALA A 335 -9.97 77.82 -117.14
N ALA A 336 -9.24 77.09 -116.30
CA ALA A 336 -8.14 76.12 -116.41
C ALA A 336 -7.85 75.67 -114.96
N SER A 337 -7.11 74.55 -114.83
CA SER A 337 -6.28 74.16 -113.66
C SER A 337 -6.95 73.97 -112.30
#